data_AF-A0A530RDH9-F1
#
_entry.id   AF-A0A530RDH9-F1
#
_cell.length_a   1.000
_cell.length_b   1.000
_cell.length_c   1.000
_cell.angle_alpha   90.00
_cell.angle_beta   90.00
_cell.angle_gamma   90.00
#
_symmetry.space_group_name_H-M   'P 1'
#
loop_
_entity.id
_entity.type
_entity.pdbx_description
1 polymer ?
#
loop_
_entity_poly.entity_id
_entity_poly.type
_entity_poly.pdbx_seq_one_letter_code
_entity_poly.pdbx_strand_id
1 'polypeptide(L)'
;LTTQYGPGPDPVVTFAGDSDAHIVRGLVAIMLALFSRRPASEIQKTDAEATLKALGLDEHLSPQRANGLRSMVKRIKRDAEAALRQTA
;
A
#
# COMPACT_ATOMS: atom_id res chain seq x y z
N LEU A 1 -2.10 8.40 -6.09
CA LEU A 1 -1.89 6.94 -6.24
C LEU A 1 -2.59 6.49 -7.51
N THR A 2 -1.86 5.82 -8.38
CA THR A 2 -2.35 5.11 -9.57
C THR A 2 -2.03 3.63 -9.42
N THR A 3 -2.83 2.79 -10.07
CA THR A 3 -2.77 1.34 -9.92
C THR A 3 -2.82 0.68 -11.29
N GLN A 4 -1.95 -0.29 -11.52
CA GLN A 4 -1.90 -1.12 -12.73
C GLN A 4 -1.98 -2.59 -12.33
N TYR A 5 -2.77 -3.37 -13.06
CA TYR A 5 -2.96 -4.80 -12.83
C TYR A 5 -2.27 -5.59 -13.93
N GLY A 6 -1.47 -6.58 -13.53
CA GLY A 6 -0.95 -7.61 -14.44
C GLY A 6 -2.05 -8.59 -14.88
N PRO A 7 -1.72 -9.52 -15.79
CA PRO A 7 -2.65 -10.57 -16.22
C PRO A 7 -2.71 -11.73 -15.22
N GLY A 8 -3.75 -12.56 -15.36
CA GLY A 8 -3.89 -13.83 -14.64
C GLY A 8 -4.75 -13.75 -13.37
N PRO A 9 -5.11 -14.92 -12.77
CA PRO A 9 -6.08 -15.01 -11.67
C PRO A 9 -5.59 -14.43 -10.33
N ASP A 10 -4.26 -14.30 -10.16
CA ASP A 10 -3.64 -13.56 -9.06
C ASP A 10 -2.69 -12.51 -9.64
N PRO A 11 -3.24 -11.38 -10.13
CA PRO A 11 -2.47 -10.43 -10.91
C PRO A 11 -1.44 -9.71 -10.04
N VAL A 12 -0.23 -9.51 -10.59
CA VAL A 12 0.76 -8.63 -9.97
C VAL A 12 0.27 -7.18 -10.06
N VAL A 13 0.16 -6.51 -8.91
CA VAL A 13 -0.32 -5.13 -8.84
C VAL A 13 0.84 -4.18 -8.68
N THR A 14 0.91 -3.17 -9.54
CA THR A 14 1.92 -2.10 -9.46
C THR A 14 1.25 -0.79 -9.07
N PHE A 15 1.77 -0.17 -8.01
CA PHE A 15 1.33 1.12 -7.52
C PHE A 15 2.37 2.20 -7.82
N ALA A 16 1.90 3.40 -8.14
CA ALA A 16 2.70 4.62 -8.18
C ALA A 16 1.97 5.76 -7.45
N GLY A 17 2.71 6.61 -6.75
CA GLY A 17 2.14 7.70 -5.96
C GLY A 17 3.19 8.69 -5.51
N ASP A 18 2.75 9.90 -5.20
CA ASP A 18 3.60 10.99 -4.71
C ASP A 18 2.83 11.88 -3.73
N SER A 19 3.53 12.79 -3.05
CA SER A 19 2.98 13.80 -2.17
C SER A 19 3.80 15.10 -2.20
N ASP A 20 3.11 16.24 -2.18
CA ASP A 20 3.73 17.58 -2.11
C ASP A 20 4.41 17.85 -0.77
N ALA A 21 4.08 17.09 0.27
CA ALA A 21 4.70 17.22 1.59
C ALA A 21 5.89 16.26 1.75
N HIS A 22 7.09 16.79 2.05
CA HIS A 22 8.33 16.02 2.14
C HIS A 22 8.26 14.80 3.08
N ILE A 23 7.71 14.94 4.29
CA ILE A 23 7.57 13.83 5.25
C ILE A 23 6.58 12.78 4.74
N VAL A 24 5.49 13.21 4.12
CA VAL A 24 4.47 12.29 3.57
C VAL A 24 5.01 11.54 2.37
N ARG A 25 5.88 12.16 1.57
CA ARG A 25 6.57 11.51 0.45
C ARG A 25 7.40 10.31 0.88
N GLY A 26 8.10 10.42 2.02
CA GLY A 26 8.83 9.28 2.61
C GLY A 26 7.89 8.12 2.99
N LEU A 27 6.77 8.43 3.64
CA LEU A 27 5.76 7.42 4.01
C LEU A 27 5.11 6.77 2.78
N VAL A 28 4.83 7.54 1.74
CA VAL A 28 4.34 7.04 0.45
C VAL A 28 5.37 6.09 -0.16
N ALA A 29 6.65 6.45 -0.18
CA ALA A 29 7.71 5.60 -0.71
C ALA A 29 7.80 4.26 0.04
N ILE A 30 7.68 4.26 1.37
CA ILE A 30 7.67 3.04 2.18
C ILE A 30 6.47 2.16 1.82
N MET A 31 5.28 2.74 1.67
CA MET A 31 4.10 1.97 1.26
C MET A 31 4.24 1.39 -0.15
N LEU A 32 4.78 2.16 -1.09
CA LEU A 32 5.03 1.66 -2.45
C LEU A 32 6.06 0.52 -2.44
N ALA A 33 7.13 0.63 -1.65
CA ALA A 33 8.13 -0.43 -1.50
C ALA A 33 7.54 -1.70 -0.86
N LEU A 34 6.62 -1.54 0.11
CA LEU A 34 5.97 -2.66 0.78
C LEU A 34 4.99 -3.39 -0.14
N PHE A 35 4.20 -2.68 -0.94
CA PHE A 35 3.05 -3.26 -1.64
C PHE A 35 3.17 -3.38 -3.16
N SER A 36 4.00 -2.58 -3.82
CA SER A 36 4.05 -2.52 -5.28
C SER A 36 4.81 -3.71 -5.87
N ARG A 37 4.40 -4.15 -7.06
CA ARG A 37 4.95 -5.28 -7.81
C ARG A 37 4.83 -6.61 -7.07
N ARG A 38 3.73 -6.79 -6.35
CA ARG A 38 3.40 -8.04 -5.65
C ARG A 38 2.10 -8.64 -6.17
N PRO A 39 1.91 -9.97 -6.09
CA PRO A 39 0.61 -10.60 -6.34
C PRO A 39 -0.48 -9.99 -5.45
N ALA A 40 -1.69 -9.85 -6.01
CA ALA A 40 -2.82 -9.28 -5.31
C ALA A 40 -3.15 -10.04 -4.01
N SER A 41 -3.01 -11.37 -4.02
CA SER A 41 -3.21 -12.20 -2.83
C SER A 41 -2.18 -11.96 -1.72
N GLU A 42 -0.93 -11.63 -2.08
CA GLU A 42 0.15 -11.30 -1.13
C GLU A 42 -0.10 -9.92 -0.51
N ILE A 43 -0.55 -8.96 -1.31
CA ILE A 43 -0.94 -7.62 -0.83
C ILE A 43 -2.05 -7.71 0.22
N GLN A 44 -3.03 -8.61 0.06
CA GLN A 44 -4.08 -8.81 1.06
C GLN A 44 -3.54 -9.30 2.42
N LYS A 45 -2.59 -10.24 2.36
CA LYS A 45 -1.99 -10.87 3.54
C LYS A 45 -0.96 -9.99 4.23
N THR A 46 -0.43 -8.98 3.53
CA THR A 46 0.59 -8.08 4.06
C THR A 46 0.04 -7.24 5.21
N ASP A 47 0.78 -7.22 6.33
CA ASP A 47 0.50 -6.41 7.50
C ASP A 47 1.38 -5.15 7.51
N ALA A 48 0.80 -4.03 7.08
CA ALA A 48 1.49 -2.74 7.09
C ALA A 48 1.77 -2.23 8.50
N GLU A 49 0.89 -2.51 9.47
CA GLU A 49 1.02 -1.98 10.82
C GLU A 49 2.18 -2.67 11.56
N ALA A 50 2.28 -3.99 11.45
CA ALA A 50 3.43 -4.74 11.95
C ALA A 50 4.75 -4.26 11.31
N THR A 51 4.75 -3.98 10.01
CA THR A 51 5.93 -3.48 9.30
C THR A 51 6.36 -2.09 9.82
N LEU A 52 5.41 -1.17 9.98
CA LEU A 52 5.71 0.18 10.48
C LEU A 52 6.23 0.16 11.92
N LYS A 53 5.66 -0.70 12.76
CA LYS A 53 6.10 -0.92 14.13
C LYS A 53 7.50 -1.51 14.20
N ALA A 54 7.82 -2.49 13.35
CA ALA A 54 9.17 -3.07 13.26
C ALA A 54 10.23 -2.04 12.82
N LEU A 55 9.81 -1.02 12.06
CA LEU A 55 10.67 0.11 11.67
C LEU A 55 10.70 1.24 12.71
N GLY A 56 9.92 1.14 13.80
CA GLY A 56 9.79 2.19 14.82
C GLY A 56 9.17 3.49 14.30
N LEU A 57 8.47 3.45 13.17
CA LEU A 57 7.94 4.66 12.53
C LEU A 57 6.62 5.12 13.12
N ASP A 58 5.85 4.20 13.70
CA ASP A 58 4.55 4.46 14.30
C ASP A 58 4.62 5.47 15.46
N GLU A 59 5.68 5.43 16.26
CA GLU A 59 5.93 6.36 17.37
C GLU A 59 6.19 7.81 16.92
N HIS A 60 6.53 8.03 15.65
CA HIS A 60 6.88 9.34 15.10
C HIS A 60 5.77 9.94 14.21
N LEU A 61 4.64 9.25 14.07
CA LEU A 61 3.51 9.73 13.28
C LEU A 61 2.57 10.55 14.16
N SER A 62 2.30 11.80 13.74
CA SER A 62 1.15 12.51 14.27
C SER A 62 -0.15 11.76 13.94
N PRO A 63 -1.23 11.92 14.71
CA PRO A 63 -2.51 11.25 14.46
C PRO A 63 -3.02 11.43 13.03
N GLN A 64 -2.87 12.63 12.47
CA GLN A 64 -3.26 12.93 11.09
C GLN A 64 -2.47 12.12 10.06
N ARG A 65 -1.15 11.97 10.26
CA ARG A 65 -0.28 11.20 9.35
C ARG A 65 -0.60 9.72 9.42
N ALA A 66 -0.78 9.18 10.63
CA ALA A 66 -1.19 7.79 10.82
C ALA A 66 -2.53 7.50 10.12
N ASN A 67 -3.49 8.42 10.20
CA ASN A 67 -4.78 8.27 9.51
C ASN A 67 -4.66 8.32 7.98
N GLY A 68 -3.80 9.19 7.45
CA GLY A 68 -3.47 9.23 6.02
C GLY A 68 -2.87 7.90 5.54
N LEU A 69 -1.94 7.35 6.32
CA LEU A 69 -1.30 6.07 6.03
C LEU A 69 -2.28 4.91 6.04
N ARG A 70 -3.12 4.82 7.08
CA ARG A 70 -4.20 3.81 7.15
C ARG A 70 -5.16 3.91 5.97
N SER A 71 -5.49 5.13 5.54
CA SER A 71 -6.34 5.35 4.37
C SER A 71 -5.69 4.87 3.07
N MET A 72 -4.38 5.08 2.93
CA MET A 72 -3.60 4.58 1.79
C MET A 72 -3.54 3.06 1.77
N VAL A 73 -3.25 2.42 2.91
CA VAL A 73 -3.25 0.94 3.05
C VAL A 73 -4.62 0.36 2.69
N LYS A 74 -5.70 0.95 3.22
CA LYS A 74 -7.07 0.53 2.87
C LYS A 74 -7.34 0.63 1.38
N ARG A 75 -6.88 1.69 0.71
CA ARG A 75 -7.02 1.84 -0.74
C ARG A 75 -6.24 0.76 -1.50
N ILE A 76 -4.98 0.53 -1.14
CA ILE A 76 -4.13 -0.51 -1.73
C ILE A 76 -4.79 -1.90 -1.62
N LYS A 77 -5.29 -2.25 -0.43
CA LYS A 77 -5.99 -3.52 -0.23
C LYS A 77 -7.27 -3.62 -1.05
N ARG A 78 -8.06 -2.55 -1.16
CA ARG A 78 -9.25 -2.56 -2.04
C ARG A 78 -8.89 -2.79 -3.51
N ASP A 79 -7.85 -2.12 -4.00
CA ASP A 79 -7.42 -2.26 -5.39
C ASP A 79 -6.93 -3.69 -5.67
N ALA A 80 -6.18 -4.31 -4.75
CA ALA A 80 -5.77 -5.71 -4.87
C ALA A 80 -6.97 -6.68 -4.82
N GLU A 81 -7.97 -6.42 -3.98
CA GLU A 81 -9.19 -7.24 -3.92
C GLU A 81 -10.01 -7.14 -5.21
N ALA A 82 -10.07 -5.94 -5.81
CA ALA A 82 -10.71 -5.73 -7.10
C ALA A 82 -9.96 -6.48 -8.21
N ALA A 83 -8.63 -6.51 -8.17
CA ALA A 83 -7.81 -7.22 -9.14
C ALA A 83 -8.09 -8.74 -9.12
N LEU A 84 -8.20 -9.34 -7.93
CA LEU A 84 -8.57 -10.77 -7.79
C LEU A 84 -9.96 -11.09 -8.36
N ARG A 85 -10.90 -10.15 -8.24
CA ARG A 85 -12.30 -10.33 -8.69
C ARG A 85 -12.51 -10.12 -10.18
N GLN A 86 -11.63 -9.40 -10.87
CA GLN A 86 -11.75 -9.17 -12.32
C GLN A 86 -11.35 -10.38 -13.17
N THR A 87 -10.63 -11.32 -12.58
CA THR A 87 -10.12 -12.53 -13.24
C THR A 87 -10.79 -13.83 -12.78
N ALA A 88 -11.79 -13.73 -11.90
CA ALA A 88 -12.69 -14.82 -11.50
C ALA A 88 -13.98 -14.75 -12.33
#